data_AF-A0A5S9MM35-F1
#
_entry.id   AF-A0A5S9MM35-F1
#
_cell.length_a   1.000
_cell.length_b   1.000
_cell.length_c   1.000
_cell.angle_alpha   90.00
_cell.angle_beta   90.00
_cell.angle_gamma   90.00
#
_symmetry.space_group_name_H-M   'P 1'
#
loop_
_entity.id
_entity.type
_entity.pdbx_description
1 polymer ?
#
loop_
_entity_poly.entity_id
_entity_poly.type
_entity_poly.pdbx_seq_one_letter_code
_entity_poly.pdbx_strand_id
1 'polypeptide(L)'
;MNDLDLKVNQDFGYTATPGTEGSFMVITDTFGLPKGVKQPEKNVKKFLSVLGSVEGQDAFNPLKGSIPARVDADVSKYDEYGKSAMKAFKESKLAPSLAHGSAAEEGFVTKSESSRQYLRDTKRQQSVCFIIKRCNEIKTKEAAARHRLFFLKRSVASCA
;
A
#
# COMPACT_ATOMS: atom_id res chain seq x y z
N MET A 1 -4.47 -22.30 -8.08
CA MET A 1 -5.19 -22.73 -6.87
C MET A 1 -4.83 -21.75 -5.78
N ASN A 2 -5.83 -21.17 -5.09
CA ASN A 2 -5.59 -20.40 -3.88
C ASN A 2 -5.33 -21.36 -2.71
N ASP A 3 -4.79 -20.86 -1.60
CA ASP A 3 -4.47 -21.68 -0.40
C ASP A 3 -5.69 -22.28 0.31
N LEU A 4 -6.91 -21.97 -0.16
CA LEU A 4 -8.18 -22.42 0.41
C LEU A 4 -8.87 -23.47 -0.47
N ASP A 5 -8.27 -23.88 -1.59
CA ASP A 5 -8.83 -24.80 -2.59
C ASP A 5 -10.21 -24.42 -3.12
N LEU A 6 -10.57 -23.13 -3.08
CA LEU A 6 -11.85 -22.60 -3.59
C LEU A 6 -11.77 -22.27 -5.08
N LYS A 7 -12.83 -22.58 -5.83
CA LYS A 7 -12.93 -22.30 -7.27
C LYS A 7 -13.65 -20.99 -7.54
N VAL A 8 -12.97 -20.12 -8.30
CA VAL A 8 -13.51 -18.87 -8.82
C VAL A 8 -14.74 -19.16 -9.70
N ASN A 9 -15.78 -18.34 -9.58
CA ASN A 9 -17.07 -18.43 -10.28
C ASN A 9 -17.87 -19.73 -10.01
N GLN A 10 -17.46 -20.55 -9.05
CA GLN A 10 -18.21 -21.72 -8.58
C GLN A 10 -18.49 -21.60 -7.08
N ASP A 11 -17.43 -21.47 -6.28
CA ASP A 11 -17.52 -21.37 -4.82
C ASP A 11 -17.57 -19.90 -4.36
N PHE A 12 -16.97 -18.99 -5.13
CA PHE A 12 -16.99 -17.54 -4.88
C PHE A 12 -16.90 -16.71 -6.16
N GLY A 13 -17.34 -15.46 -6.10
CA GLY A 13 -17.20 -14.48 -7.16
C GLY A 13 -16.55 -13.18 -6.66
N TYR A 14 -16.24 -12.29 -7.59
CA TYR A 14 -15.65 -10.98 -7.28
C TYR A 14 -16.20 -9.90 -8.22
N THR A 15 -16.27 -8.67 -7.73
CA THR A 15 -16.63 -7.49 -8.50
C THR A 15 -15.96 -6.26 -7.89
N ALA A 16 -15.80 -5.20 -8.69
CA ALA A 16 -15.39 -3.90 -8.16
C ALA A 16 -16.39 -3.42 -7.11
N THR A 17 -15.91 -2.63 -6.14
CA THR A 17 -16.80 -1.94 -5.21
C THR A 17 -17.71 -1.00 -6.02
N PRO A 18 -19.02 -0.92 -5.73
CA PRO A 18 -19.93 -0.06 -6.49
C PRO A 18 -19.44 1.39 -6.57
N GLY A 19 -19.42 1.94 -7.78
CA GLY A 19 -18.98 3.33 -8.02
C GLY A 19 -17.47 3.50 -8.09
N THR A 20 -16.68 2.42 -8.10
CA THR A 20 -15.22 2.46 -8.26
C THR A 20 -14.76 1.86 -9.59
N GLU A 21 -15.65 1.73 -10.57
CA GLU A 21 -15.34 1.18 -11.88
C GLU A 21 -14.21 2.01 -12.55
N GLY A 22 -13.26 1.32 -13.18
CA GLY A 22 -12.08 1.95 -13.80
C GLY A 22 -11.04 2.49 -12.81
N SER A 23 -11.21 2.25 -11.50
CA SER A 23 -10.19 2.53 -10.48
C SER A 23 -9.68 1.23 -9.87
N PHE A 24 -8.37 1.16 -9.62
CA PHE A 24 -7.75 0.04 -8.92
C PHE A 24 -7.06 0.58 -7.67
N MET A 25 -7.57 0.19 -6.50
CA MET A 25 -6.97 0.59 -5.23
C MET A 25 -5.76 -0.30 -4.93
N VAL A 26 -4.57 0.30 -4.87
CA VAL A 26 -3.31 -0.42 -4.73
C VAL A 26 -2.86 -0.46 -3.27
N ILE A 27 -2.37 -1.64 -2.88
CA ILE A 27 -1.64 -1.92 -1.64
C ILE A 27 -0.41 -2.70 -2.04
N THR A 28 0.75 -2.38 -1.46
CA THR A 28 2.01 -3.09 -1.72
C THR A 28 2.63 -3.58 -0.43
N ASP A 29 2.70 -4.90 -0.25
CA ASP A 29 3.46 -5.49 0.84
C ASP A 29 4.96 -5.43 0.52
N THR A 30 5.73 -4.68 1.31
CA THR A 30 7.16 -4.45 1.06
C THR A 30 8.02 -4.90 2.23
N PHE A 31 9.16 -5.52 1.92
CA PHE A 31 10.17 -5.92 2.90
C PHE A 31 11.43 -5.08 2.72
N GLY A 32 11.88 -4.45 3.81
CA GLY A 32 13.06 -3.59 3.81
C GLY A 32 14.30 -4.26 4.41
N LEU A 33 15.46 -3.63 4.21
CA LEU A 33 16.70 -3.95 4.90
C LEU A 33 16.96 -2.90 6.00
N PRO A 34 16.74 -3.24 7.29
CA PRO A 34 17.04 -2.31 8.38
C PRO A 34 18.55 -2.02 8.47
N LYS A 35 18.91 -0.81 8.88
CA LYS A 35 20.32 -0.44 9.13
C LYS A 35 20.83 -1.14 10.40
N GLY A 36 22.12 -1.48 10.43
CA GLY A 36 22.78 -2.06 11.60
C GLY A 36 22.54 -3.55 11.83
N VAL A 37 21.89 -4.25 10.89
CA VAL A 37 21.68 -5.70 10.97
C VAL A 37 23.00 -6.45 10.79
N LYS A 38 23.22 -7.48 11.61
CA LYS A 38 24.40 -8.36 11.50
C LYS A 38 24.30 -9.22 10.24
N GLN A 39 25.41 -9.30 9.49
CA GLN A 39 25.52 -10.14 8.28
C GLN A 39 24.40 -9.91 7.24
N PRO A 40 24.17 -8.66 6.79
CA PRO A 40 23.04 -8.33 5.93
C PRO A 40 23.09 -9.06 4.58
N GLU A 41 24.29 -9.32 4.05
CA GLU A 41 24.51 -10.07 2.80
C GLU A 41 24.06 -11.53 2.90
N LYS A 42 24.37 -12.21 4.01
CA LYS A 42 24.11 -13.64 4.15
C LYS A 42 22.65 -13.96 4.45
N ASN A 43 21.96 -13.05 5.14
CA ASN A 43 20.62 -13.32 5.66
C ASN A 43 19.56 -12.49 4.92
N VAL A 44 19.52 -11.19 5.19
CA VAL A 44 18.41 -10.34 4.74
C VAL A 44 18.43 -10.15 3.24
N LYS A 45 19.59 -9.87 2.62
CA LYS A 45 19.67 -9.69 1.17
C LYS A 45 19.34 -10.97 0.39
N LYS A 46 19.72 -12.16 0.89
CA LYS A 46 19.30 -13.42 0.28
C LYS A 46 17.80 -13.60 0.33
N PHE A 47 17.19 -13.35 1.48
CA PHE A 47 15.73 -13.41 1.63
C PHE A 47 15.01 -12.41 0.70
N LEU A 48 15.47 -11.16 0.67
CA LEU A 48 14.92 -10.13 -0.23
C LEU A 48 15.11 -10.51 -1.71
N SER A 49 16.20 -11.20 -2.06
CA SER A 49 16.45 -11.68 -3.42
C SER A 49 15.44 -12.74 -3.84
N VAL A 50 15.04 -13.64 -2.92
CA VAL A 50 13.97 -14.62 -3.16
C VAL A 50 12.63 -13.92 -3.32
N LEU A 51 12.28 -12.98 -2.43
CA LEU A 51 11.02 -12.23 -2.53
C LEU A 51 10.93 -11.38 -3.81
N GLY A 52 12.07 -10.88 -4.30
CA GLY A 52 12.16 -10.07 -5.51
C GLY A 52 12.33 -10.86 -6.81
N SER A 53 12.42 -12.19 -6.76
CA SER A 53 12.59 -13.03 -7.94
C SER A 53 11.25 -13.37 -8.59
N VAL A 54 11.27 -13.70 -9.88
CA VAL A 54 10.10 -14.22 -10.60
C VAL A 54 9.59 -15.49 -9.92
N GLU A 55 10.50 -16.43 -9.65
CA GLU A 55 10.17 -17.71 -9.01
C GLU A 55 9.48 -17.52 -7.66
N GLY A 56 10.02 -16.65 -6.79
CA GLY A 56 9.43 -16.39 -5.48
C GLY A 56 8.06 -15.73 -5.57
N GLN A 57 7.89 -14.77 -6.47
CA GLN A 57 6.60 -14.09 -6.65
C GLN A 57 5.55 -15.00 -7.30
N ASP A 58 5.94 -15.82 -8.27
CA ASP A 58 5.05 -16.79 -8.93
C ASP A 58 4.64 -17.93 -7.99
N ALA A 59 5.48 -18.30 -7.02
CA ALA A 59 5.13 -19.29 -6.02
C ALA A 59 4.19 -18.71 -4.95
N PHE A 60 4.45 -17.48 -4.50
CA PHE A 60 3.75 -16.88 -3.38
C PHE A 60 2.40 -16.24 -3.76
N ASN A 61 2.37 -15.43 -4.81
CA ASN A 61 1.22 -14.58 -5.11
C ASN A 61 -0.06 -15.37 -5.48
N PRO A 62 0.01 -16.48 -6.25
CA PRO A 62 -1.19 -17.28 -6.53
C PRO A 62 -1.85 -17.84 -5.27
N LEU A 63 -1.06 -18.26 -4.28
CA LEU A 63 -1.56 -18.76 -3.00
C LEU A 63 -2.15 -17.63 -2.15
N LYS A 64 -1.46 -16.49 -2.13
CA LYS A 64 -1.85 -15.31 -1.36
C LYS A 64 -3.09 -14.59 -1.92
N GLY A 65 -3.44 -14.84 -3.19
CA GLY A 65 -4.50 -14.13 -3.92
C GLY A 65 -4.10 -12.72 -4.37
N SER A 66 -2.80 -12.43 -4.45
CA SER A 66 -2.25 -11.15 -4.93
C SER A 66 -1.73 -11.27 -6.37
N ILE A 67 -1.41 -10.14 -6.98
CA ILE A 67 -0.69 -10.07 -8.26
C ILE A 67 0.79 -9.77 -8.01
N PRO A 68 1.70 -10.20 -8.90
CA PRO A 68 3.12 -9.97 -8.72
C PRO A 68 3.46 -8.49 -8.91
N ALA A 69 4.45 -8.01 -8.16
CA ALA A 69 5.01 -6.67 -8.38
C ALA A 69 5.88 -6.63 -9.64
N ARG A 70 6.41 -7.78 -10.04
CA ARG A 70 7.18 -7.94 -11.28
C ARG A 70 6.28 -7.99 -12.51
N VAL A 71 6.78 -7.45 -13.62
CA VAL A 71 6.08 -7.42 -14.91
C VAL A 71 6.33 -8.65 -15.79
N ASP A 72 7.32 -9.46 -15.45
CA ASP A 72 7.78 -10.67 -16.17
C ASP A 72 7.38 -11.98 -15.48
N ALA A 73 6.33 -11.92 -14.64
CA ALA A 73 5.75 -13.08 -13.98
C ALA A 73 5.00 -14.00 -14.96
N ASP A 74 4.92 -15.30 -14.62
CA ASP A 74 4.19 -16.27 -15.43
C ASP A 74 2.69 -16.20 -15.15
N VAL A 75 1.98 -15.48 -16.03
CA VAL A 75 0.53 -15.29 -15.97
C VAL A 75 -0.24 -16.63 -15.95
N SER A 76 0.32 -17.71 -16.50
CA SER A 76 -0.36 -19.01 -16.55
C SER A 76 -0.57 -19.63 -15.16
N LYS A 77 0.25 -19.26 -14.17
CA LYS A 77 0.17 -19.74 -12.78
C LYS A 77 -0.96 -19.11 -11.96
N TYR A 78 -1.57 -18.04 -12.48
CA TYR A 78 -2.64 -17.32 -11.81
C TYR A 78 -4.02 -17.86 -12.20
N ASP A 79 -4.96 -17.83 -11.27
CA ASP A 79 -6.36 -18.16 -11.52
C ASP A 79 -7.08 -17.04 -12.30
N GLU A 80 -8.37 -17.23 -12.59
CA GLU A 80 -9.18 -16.27 -13.32
C GLU A 80 -9.21 -14.89 -12.64
N TYR A 81 -9.30 -14.88 -11.30
CA TYR A 81 -9.27 -13.66 -10.51
C TYR A 81 -7.93 -12.93 -10.62
N GLY A 82 -6.81 -13.63 -10.41
CA GLY A 82 -5.47 -13.07 -10.50
C GLY A 82 -5.20 -12.48 -11.88
N LYS A 83 -5.60 -13.18 -12.95
CA LYS A 83 -5.50 -12.67 -14.34
C LYS A 83 -6.34 -11.41 -14.55
N SER A 84 -7.58 -11.41 -14.05
CA SER A 84 -8.46 -10.24 -14.09
C SER A 84 -7.87 -9.06 -13.32
N ALA A 85 -7.28 -9.29 -12.14
CA ALA A 85 -6.64 -8.26 -11.34
C ALA A 85 -5.38 -7.70 -12.02
N MET A 86 -4.55 -8.55 -12.63
CA MET A 86 -3.38 -8.11 -13.41
C MET A 86 -3.77 -7.22 -14.59
N LYS A 87 -4.87 -7.54 -15.28
CA LYS A 87 -5.42 -6.71 -16.35
C LYS A 87 -5.96 -5.38 -15.80
N ALA A 88 -6.79 -5.43 -14.77
CA ALA A 88 -7.37 -4.25 -14.16
C ALA A 88 -6.30 -3.29 -13.63
N PHE A 89 -5.22 -3.80 -13.03
CA PHE A 89 -4.09 -2.99 -12.58
C PHE A 89 -3.43 -2.21 -13.72
N LYS A 90 -3.33 -2.79 -14.93
CA LYS A 90 -2.74 -2.13 -16.10
C LYS A 90 -3.65 -1.07 -16.72
N GLU A 91 -4.95 -1.29 -16.70
CA GLU A 91 -5.93 -0.48 -17.45
C GLU A 91 -6.60 0.61 -16.60
N SER A 92 -6.59 0.46 -15.27
CA SER A 92 -7.34 1.34 -14.36
C SER A 92 -6.52 2.51 -13.86
N LYS A 93 -7.21 3.53 -13.35
CA LYS A 93 -6.59 4.59 -12.54
C LYS A 93 -6.18 4.03 -11.20
N LEU A 94 -4.88 4.10 -10.90
CA LEU A 94 -4.35 3.61 -9.63
C LEU A 94 -4.62 4.62 -8.50
N ALA A 95 -5.20 4.14 -7.41
CA ALA A 95 -5.44 4.92 -6.21
C ALA A 95 -4.75 4.25 -5.00
N PRO A 96 -3.89 4.94 -4.25
CA PRO A 96 -3.28 4.33 -3.07
C PRO A 96 -4.32 4.13 -1.96
N SER A 97 -4.28 2.99 -1.28
CA SER A 97 -5.18 2.74 -0.15
C SER A 97 -4.79 3.53 1.11
N LEU A 98 -5.74 4.26 1.71
CA LEU A 98 -5.54 4.92 3.00
C LEU A 98 -5.51 3.92 4.15
N ALA A 99 -6.44 2.97 4.17
CA ALA A 99 -6.59 2.01 5.27
C ALA A 99 -5.40 1.05 5.40
N HIS A 100 -4.58 0.92 4.36
CA HIS A 100 -3.43 0.02 4.31
C HIS A 100 -2.12 0.80 4.17
N GLY A 101 -2.08 2.05 4.62
CA GLY A 101 -0.87 2.86 4.72
C GLY A 101 -0.23 3.29 3.39
N SER A 102 -0.85 3.02 2.24
CA SER A 102 -0.30 3.37 0.94
C SER A 102 -0.50 4.86 0.59
N ALA A 103 -1.56 5.48 1.11
CA ALA A 103 -1.91 6.88 0.77
C ALA A 103 -1.39 7.92 1.78
N ALA A 104 -1.04 7.51 3.00
CA ALA A 104 -0.65 8.42 4.06
C ALA A 104 0.20 7.73 5.13
N GLU A 105 0.97 8.53 5.87
CA GLU A 105 1.77 8.06 7.00
C GLU A 105 0.91 7.45 8.11
N GLU A 106 1.46 6.49 8.85
CA GLU A 106 0.80 5.76 9.93
C GLU A 106 0.09 6.70 10.92
N GLY A 107 0.76 7.78 11.33
CA GLY A 107 0.19 8.75 12.27
C GLY A 107 -1.08 9.46 11.77
N PHE A 108 -1.32 9.52 10.46
CA PHE A 108 -2.58 9.97 9.87
C PHE A 108 -3.60 8.84 9.80
N VAL A 109 -3.18 7.63 9.44
CA VAL A 109 -4.06 6.45 9.35
C VAL A 109 -4.69 6.16 10.71
N THR A 110 -3.91 6.02 11.78
CA THR A 110 -4.42 5.75 13.15
C THR A 110 -5.43 6.81 13.62
N LYS A 111 -5.21 8.08 13.24
CA LYS A 111 -6.15 9.17 13.57
C LYS A 111 -7.42 9.11 12.74
N SER A 112 -7.29 8.81 11.46
CA SER A 112 -8.42 8.58 10.57
C SER A 112 -9.28 7.41 11.07
N GLU A 113 -8.68 6.34 11.58
CA GLU A 113 -9.38 5.22 12.21
C GLU A 113 -10.15 5.63 13.46
N SER A 114 -9.58 6.49 14.31
CA SER A 114 -10.27 7.04 15.48
C SER A 114 -11.56 7.76 15.08
N SER A 115 -11.60 8.36 13.88
CA SER A 115 -12.81 9.01 13.38
C SER A 115 -13.94 8.04 13.03
N ARG A 116 -13.65 6.75 12.82
CA ARG A 116 -14.68 5.71 12.61
C ARG A 116 -15.61 5.57 13.81
N GLN A 117 -15.17 5.93 15.01
CA GLN A 117 -16.06 5.97 16.18
C GLN A 117 -17.24 6.92 15.94
N TYR A 118 -17.00 8.09 15.34
CA TYR A 118 -18.06 9.06 15.06
C TYR A 118 -19.03 8.58 13.97
N LEU A 119 -18.58 7.71 13.06
CA LEU A 119 -19.45 7.06 12.08
C LEU A 119 -20.40 6.05 12.74
N ARG A 120 -19.92 5.30 13.75
CA ARG A 120 -20.77 4.40 14.55
C ARG A 120 -21.87 5.17 15.28
N ASP A 121 -21.57 6.37 15.75
CA ASP A 121 -22.52 7.22 16.48
C ASP A 121 -23.44 8.02 15.55
N THR A 122 -23.45 7.75 14.23
CA THR A 122 -24.17 8.49 13.18
C THR A 122 -23.82 9.98 13.03
N LYS A 123 -22.74 10.44 13.68
CA LYS A 123 -22.26 11.83 13.63
C LYS A 123 -21.37 12.07 12.42
N ARG A 124 -21.93 11.88 11.22
CA ARG A 124 -21.21 11.94 9.93
C ARG A 124 -20.50 13.27 9.71
N GLN A 125 -21.16 14.40 10.00
CA GLN A 125 -20.54 15.74 9.87
C GLN A 125 -19.34 15.93 10.80
N GLN A 126 -19.39 15.40 12.03
CA GLN A 126 -18.27 15.48 12.98
C GLN A 126 -17.09 14.64 12.50
N SER A 127 -17.35 13.47 11.90
CA SER A 127 -16.33 12.62 11.27
C SER A 127 -15.60 13.38 10.15
N VAL A 128 -16.36 14.06 9.28
CA VAL A 128 -15.81 14.85 8.16
C VAL A 128 -14.97 16.02 8.68
N CYS A 129 -15.51 16.82 9.61
CA CYS A 129 -14.78 17.95 10.19
C CYS A 129 -13.49 17.49 10.90
N PHE A 130 -13.54 16.35 11.59
CA PHE A 130 -12.36 15.78 12.23
C PHE A 130 -11.27 15.45 11.20
N ILE A 131 -11.61 14.71 10.14
CA ILE A 131 -10.67 14.32 9.08
C ILE A 131 -10.07 15.56 8.41
N ILE A 132 -10.90 16.54 8.00
CA ILE A 132 -10.43 17.77 7.35
C ILE A 132 -9.45 18.54 8.25
N LYS A 133 -9.77 18.68 9.54
CA LYS A 133 -8.89 19.34 10.50
C LYS A 133 -7.53 18.64 10.58
N ARG A 134 -7.50 17.31 10.57
CA ARG A 134 -6.23 16.54 10.60
C ARG A 134 -5.42 16.67 9.32
N CYS A 135 -6.07 16.68 8.15
CA CYS A 135 -5.37 16.96 6.89
C CYS A 135 -4.64 18.31 6.94
N ASN A 136 -5.28 19.34 7.49
CA ASN A 136 -4.68 20.67 7.62
C ASN A 136 -3.53 20.72 8.65
N GLU A 137 -3.65 20.00 9.77
CA GLU A 137 -2.58 19.87 10.76
C GLU A 137 -1.31 19.20 10.20
N ILE A 138 -1.45 18.25 9.26
CA ILE A 138 -0.30 17.61 8.61
C ILE A 138 0.33 18.54 7.59
N LYS A 139 -0.45 19.15 6.70
CA LYS A 139 0.05 20.12 5.72
C LYS A 139 0.85 21.24 6.37
N THR A 140 0.39 21.75 7.50
CA THR A 140 1.08 22.79 8.27
C THR A 140 2.38 22.28 8.91
N LYS A 141 2.41 21.06 9.44
CA LYS A 141 3.64 20.44 9.95
C LYS A 141 4.67 20.15 8.86
N GLU A 142 4.25 19.65 7.70
CA GLU A 142 5.13 19.47 6.54
C GLU A 142 5.69 20.80 6.03
N ALA A 143 4.85 21.84 5.95
CA ALA A 143 5.29 23.18 5.59
C ALA A 143 6.33 23.74 6.60
N ALA A 144 6.10 23.55 7.89
CA ALA A 144 7.02 23.95 8.95
C ALA A 144 8.34 23.14 8.93
N ALA A 145 8.29 21.85 8.60
CA ALA A 145 9.47 21.00 8.44
C ALA A 145 10.31 21.42 7.23
N ARG A 146 9.66 21.74 6.09
CA ARG A 146 10.31 22.27 4.89
C ARG A 146 10.98 23.63 5.15
N HIS A 147 10.33 24.52 5.90
CA HIS A 147 10.93 25.80 6.32
C HIS A 147 12.16 25.62 7.21
N ARG A 148 12.13 24.70 8.19
CA ARG A 148 13.30 24.41 9.04
C ARG A 148 14.45 23.80 8.25
N LEU A 149 14.16 22.90 7.30
CA LEU A 149 15.19 22.30 6.45
C LEU A 149 15.84 23.32 5.51
N PHE A 150 15.07 24.30 5.02
CA PHE A 150 15.59 25.43 4.25
C PHE A 150 16.53 26.32 5.09
N PHE A 151 16.16 26.60 6.35
CA PHE A 151 17.02 27.35 7.27
C PHE A 151 18.29 26.59 7.66
N LEU A 152 18.21 25.28 7.91
CA LEU A 152 19.40 24.46 8.16
C LEU A 152 20.34 24.47 6.95
N LYS A 153 19.83 24.24 5.73
CA LYS A 153 20.67 24.25 4.51
C LYS A 153 21.37 25.59 4.27
N ARG A 154 20.71 26.72 4.56
CA ARG A 154 21.34 28.05 4.49
C ARG A 154 22.42 28.26 5.56
N SER A 155 22.23 27.71 6.76
CA SER A 155 23.22 27.81 7.83
C SER A 155 24.47 26.96 7.55
N VAL A 156 24.33 25.80 6.90
CA VAL A 156 25.51 24.98 6.51
C VAL A 156 26.26 25.60 5.32
N ALA A 157 25.56 26.24 4.38
CA ALA A 157 26.18 26.93 3.24
C ALA A 157 26.87 28.26 3.60
N SER A 158 26.63 28.80 4.81
CA SER A 158 27.30 30.00 5.33
C SER A 158 28.52 29.70 6.21
N CYS A 159 28.83 28.43 6.46
CA CYS A 159 29.95 27.96 7.26
C CYS A 159 30.98 27.13 6.47
N ALA A 160 30.91 27.15 5.14
CA ALA A 160 31.92 26.58 4.23
C ALA A 160 32.42 27.69 3.30
#